data_AF-A0A3C0FHP6-F1
#
_entry.id   AF-A0A3C0FHP6-F1
#
_cell.length_a   1.000
_cell.length_b   1.000
_cell.length_c   1.000
_cell.angle_alpha   90.00
_cell.angle_beta   90.00
_cell.angle_gamma   90.00
#
_symmetry.space_group_name_H-M   'P 1'
#
loop_
_entity.id
_entity.type
_entity.pdbx_description
1 polymer ?
#
loop_
_entity_poly.entity_id
_entity_poly.type
_entity_poly.pdbx_seq_one_letter_code
_entity_poly.pdbx_strand_id
1 'polypeptide(L)'
;MKNDEALSGFLRGTAATFRALAGRNDLEVGFVKGGRPGGYGEHVRLPMPKQAMPKDEVADLRGVADGWALKMRHHDAALHAKRMPETAEAQAVYDALETARVEAVGSRYFPGVRKNLREHAEQDCHAKNYHRVTSRDDAPFADAIGMLAREIFTGEKAPESAGPLIDQWRAHIEENAGADLTDLRDMVDDQDA
;
A
#
# COMPACT_ATOMS: atom_id res chain seq x y z
N MET A 1 28.89 -0.68 -14.77
CA MET A 1 29.75 -0.46 -13.58
C MET A 1 29.20 0.61 -12.64
N LYS A 2 29.21 1.91 -12.96
CA LYS A 2 28.70 2.96 -12.02
C LYS A 2 27.23 2.77 -11.61
N ASN A 3 26.36 2.41 -12.56
CA ASN A 3 24.94 2.19 -12.27
C ASN A 3 24.69 0.89 -11.49
N ASP A 4 25.53 -0.14 -11.66
CA ASP A 4 25.40 -1.41 -10.94
C ASP A 4 25.79 -1.24 -9.47
N GLU A 5 26.85 -0.47 -9.21
CA GLU A 5 27.27 -0.11 -7.86
C GLU A 5 26.22 0.78 -7.16
N ALA A 6 25.68 1.78 -7.86
CA ALA A 6 24.61 2.63 -7.35
C ALA A 6 23.35 1.83 -7.03
N LEU A 7 22.92 0.94 -7.92
CA LEU A 7 21.79 0.04 -7.70
C LEU A 7 22.05 -0.87 -6.49
N SER A 8 23.23 -1.49 -6.42
CA SER A 8 23.60 -2.36 -5.29
C SER A 8 23.57 -1.63 -3.95
N GLY A 9 24.09 -0.39 -3.90
CA GLY A 9 24.02 0.47 -2.72
C GLY A 9 22.59 0.84 -2.35
N PHE A 10 21.76 1.20 -3.33
CA PHE A 10 20.35 1.50 -3.14
C PHE A 10 19.57 0.30 -2.59
N LEU A 11 19.73 -0.89 -3.16
CA LEU A 11 19.07 -2.12 -2.69
C LEU A 11 19.48 -2.47 -1.26
N ARG A 12 20.76 -2.36 -0.91
CA ARG A 12 21.23 -2.54 0.49
C ARG A 12 20.61 -1.53 1.44
N GLY A 13 20.56 -0.25 1.04
CA GLY A 13 19.93 0.81 1.82
C GLY A 13 18.44 0.54 2.05
N THR A 14 17.73 0.14 0.99
CA THR A 14 16.30 -0.21 1.06
C THR A 14 16.05 -1.41 1.96
N ALA A 15 16.86 -2.46 1.87
CA ALA A 15 16.78 -3.60 2.80
C ALA A 15 17.00 -3.20 4.27
N ALA A 16 17.95 -2.28 4.53
CA ALA A 16 18.20 -1.78 5.89
C ALA A 16 17.04 -0.93 6.41
N THR A 17 16.50 -0.02 5.58
CA THR A 17 15.31 0.76 5.96
C THR A 17 14.10 -0.14 6.20
N PHE A 18 13.91 -1.17 5.37
CA PHE A 18 12.83 -2.13 5.53
C PHE A 18 12.86 -2.77 6.91
N ARG A 19 14.01 -3.31 7.34
CA ARG A 19 14.18 -3.91 8.67
C ARG A 19 13.86 -2.93 9.80
N ALA A 20 14.38 -1.70 9.68
CA ALA A 20 14.13 -0.65 10.67
C ALA A 20 12.63 -0.30 10.76
N LEU A 21 11.97 -0.12 9.61
CA LEU A 21 10.55 0.22 9.54
C LEU A 21 9.66 -0.93 10.00
N ALA A 22 10.02 -2.18 9.69
CA ALA A 22 9.32 -3.38 10.18
C ALA A 22 9.56 -3.62 11.69
N GLY A 23 10.59 -3.02 12.28
CA GLY A 23 11.00 -3.28 13.66
C GLY A 23 11.66 -4.64 13.88
N ARG A 24 12.22 -5.24 12.81
CA ARG A 24 12.78 -6.60 12.83
C ARG A 24 14.13 -6.63 12.13
N ASN A 25 15.21 -6.81 12.90
CA ASN A 25 16.58 -6.83 12.40
C ASN A 25 17.02 -8.18 11.83
N ASP A 26 16.28 -9.23 12.17
CA ASP A 26 16.46 -10.62 11.75
C ASP A 26 16.03 -10.90 10.30
N LEU A 27 15.34 -9.95 9.64
CA LEU A 27 14.80 -10.19 8.31
C LEU A 27 15.87 -10.24 7.21
N GLU A 28 15.79 -11.29 6.40
CA GLU A 28 16.52 -11.43 5.16
C GLU A 28 15.72 -10.87 3.99
N VAL A 29 16.07 -9.65 3.56
CA VAL A 29 15.38 -8.95 2.46
C VAL A 29 16.10 -9.20 1.14
N GLY A 30 15.46 -9.95 0.25
CA GLY A 30 15.91 -10.23 -1.12
C GLY A 30 15.09 -9.49 -2.17
N PHE A 31 15.66 -9.34 -3.37
CA PHE A 31 15.02 -8.67 -4.52
C PHE A 31 14.86 -9.65 -5.68
N VAL A 32 13.65 -9.76 -6.24
CA VAL A 32 13.30 -10.75 -7.28
C VAL A 32 12.68 -10.10 -8.50
N LYS A 33 13.05 -10.56 -9.70
CA LYS A 33 12.49 -10.05 -10.96
C LYS A 33 11.05 -10.55 -11.15
N GLY A 34 10.13 -9.62 -11.48
CA GLY A 34 8.76 -9.96 -11.87
C GLY A 34 7.88 -10.58 -10.77
N GLY A 35 8.31 -10.53 -9.52
CA GLY A 35 7.55 -11.05 -8.37
C GLY A 35 6.80 -9.95 -7.63
N ARG A 36 5.67 -10.31 -7.02
CA ARG A 36 5.00 -9.46 -6.03
C ARG A 36 5.76 -9.52 -4.69
N PRO A 37 5.70 -8.46 -3.88
CA PRO A 37 6.32 -8.48 -2.58
C PRO A 37 5.63 -9.52 -1.68
N GLY A 38 6.41 -10.21 -0.85
CA GLY A 38 5.89 -11.23 0.05
C GLY A 38 6.93 -11.69 1.06
N GLY A 39 6.46 -12.27 2.17
CA GLY A 39 7.33 -12.77 3.23
C GLY A 39 6.87 -14.12 3.76
N TYR A 40 7.83 -14.92 4.22
CA TYR A 40 7.59 -16.14 4.97
C TYR A 40 8.67 -16.31 6.03
N GLY A 41 8.26 -16.41 7.30
CA GLY A 41 9.19 -16.45 8.43
C GLY A 41 10.05 -15.18 8.50
N GLU A 42 11.36 -15.36 8.33
CA GLU A 42 12.37 -14.28 8.34
C GLU A 42 12.73 -13.78 6.93
N HIS A 43 12.30 -14.49 5.88
CA HIS A 43 12.64 -14.12 4.51
C HIS A 43 11.58 -13.22 3.90
N VAL A 44 12.01 -12.09 3.33
CA VAL A 44 11.19 -11.14 2.59
C VAL A 44 11.71 -11.03 1.17
N ARG A 45 10.79 -11.03 0.21
CA ARG A 45 11.07 -10.81 -1.21
C ARG A 45 10.39 -9.52 -1.64
N LEU A 46 11.16 -8.61 -2.21
CA LEU A 46 10.71 -7.35 -2.83
C LEU A 46 10.93 -7.40 -4.34
N PRO A 47 10.17 -6.65 -5.14
CA PRO A 47 10.40 -6.59 -6.58
C PRO A 47 11.76 -5.97 -6.90
N MET A 48 12.43 -6.48 -7.92
CA MET A 48 13.63 -5.87 -8.50
C MET A 48 13.20 -4.78 -9.49
N PRO A 49 13.81 -3.57 -9.46
CA PRO A 49 13.57 -2.54 -10.46
C PRO A 49 13.84 -3.06 -11.89
N LYS A 50 13.01 -2.65 -12.85
CA LYS A 50 13.16 -3.04 -14.27
C LYS A 50 14.37 -2.37 -14.90
N GLN A 51 14.66 -1.14 -14.47
CA GLN A 51 15.77 -0.33 -14.93
C GLN A 51 16.60 0.17 -13.74
N ALA A 52 17.91 0.28 -13.95
CA ALA A 52 18.83 0.70 -12.89
C ALA A 52 18.77 2.22 -12.70
N MET A 53 18.17 2.66 -11.59
CA MET A 53 18.19 4.03 -11.08
C MET A 53 17.37 5.13 -11.80
N PRO A 54 16.32 4.86 -12.62
CA PRO A 54 15.30 5.88 -12.87
C PRO A 54 14.58 6.32 -11.59
N LYS A 55 14.12 7.57 -11.54
CA LYS A 55 13.50 8.16 -10.33
C LYS A 55 12.19 7.48 -9.96
N ASP A 56 11.38 7.17 -10.96
CA ASP A 56 10.11 6.45 -10.89
C ASP A 56 10.29 5.02 -10.38
N GLU A 57 11.25 4.27 -10.93
CA GLU A 57 11.59 2.91 -10.49
C GLU A 57 12.13 2.88 -9.04
N VAL A 58 12.93 3.88 -8.66
CA VAL A 58 13.42 4.03 -7.29
C VAL A 58 12.26 4.33 -6.33
N ALA A 59 11.39 5.28 -6.68
CA ALA A 59 10.23 5.64 -5.88
C ALA A 59 9.25 4.48 -5.71
N ASP A 60 8.99 3.74 -6.79
CA ASP A 60 8.09 2.58 -6.77
C ASP A 60 8.62 1.48 -5.85
N LEU A 61 9.89 1.08 -6.01
CA LEU A 61 10.48 0.09 -5.12
C LEU A 61 10.43 0.55 -3.66
N ARG A 62 10.70 1.84 -3.40
CA ARG A 62 10.62 2.39 -2.05
C ARG A 62 9.21 2.33 -1.50
N GLY A 63 8.18 2.69 -2.27
CA GLY A 63 6.79 2.62 -1.82
C GLY A 63 6.34 1.18 -1.55
N VAL A 64 6.69 0.24 -2.44
CA VAL A 64 6.43 -1.19 -2.22
C VAL A 64 7.12 -1.69 -0.95
N ALA A 65 8.40 -1.36 -0.77
CA ALA A 65 9.18 -1.78 0.39
C ALA A 65 8.62 -1.20 1.70
N ASP A 66 8.32 0.09 1.70
CA ASP A 66 7.83 0.80 2.89
C ASP A 66 6.42 0.31 3.27
N GLY A 67 5.51 0.15 2.30
CA GLY A 67 4.16 -0.37 2.55
C GLY A 67 4.16 -1.78 3.12
N TRP A 68 4.99 -2.67 2.58
CA TRP A 68 5.10 -4.03 3.11
C TRP A 68 5.75 -4.06 4.51
N ALA A 69 6.78 -3.24 4.75
CA ALA A 69 7.37 -3.13 6.09
C ALA A 69 6.36 -2.62 7.13
N LEU A 70 5.53 -1.63 6.77
CA LEU A 70 4.44 -1.15 7.62
C LEU A 70 3.40 -2.24 7.88
N LYS A 71 3.00 -2.98 6.84
CA LYS A 71 2.12 -4.15 7.00
C LYS A 71 2.73 -5.14 7.99
N MET A 72 4.00 -5.51 7.83
CA MET A 72 4.66 -6.45 8.75
C MET A 72 4.68 -5.95 10.21
N ARG A 73 4.79 -4.63 10.41
CA ARG A 73 4.85 -4.03 11.75
C ARG A 73 3.48 -3.88 12.41
N HIS A 74 2.47 -3.50 11.63
CA HIS A 74 1.20 -3.00 12.16
C HIS A 74 0.01 -3.93 11.91
N HIS A 75 0.19 -5.00 11.14
CA HIS A 75 -0.84 -5.99 10.85
C HIS A 75 -0.71 -7.23 11.74
N ASP A 76 -1.71 -7.49 12.56
CA ASP A 76 -1.98 -8.77 13.21
C ASP A 76 -2.73 -9.69 12.24
N ALA A 77 -2.00 -10.66 11.68
CA ALA A 77 -2.55 -11.63 10.75
C ALA A 77 -3.56 -12.59 11.38
N ALA A 78 -3.43 -12.91 12.67
CA ALA A 78 -4.33 -13.83 13.36
C ALA A 78 -5.67 -13.15 13.64
N LEU A 79 -5.63 -11.90 14.09
CA LEU A 79 -6.83 -11.08 14.28
C LEU A 79 -7.56 -10.86 12.95
N HIS A 80 -6.83 -10.49 11.91
CA HIS A 80 -7.39 -10.27 10.58
C HIS A 80 -8.06 -11.53 10.02
N ALA A 81 -7.42 -12.69 10.14
CA ALA A 81 -8.01 -13.96 9.73
C ALA A 81 -9.26 -14.32 10.54
N LYS A 82 -9.28 -14.01 11.85
CA LYS A 82 -10.44 -14.26 12.72
C LYS A 82 -11.66 -13.40 12.36
N ARG A 83 -11.44 -12.17 11.89
CA ARG A 83 -12.50 -11.21 11.52
C ARG A 83 -12.83 -11.23 10.02
N MET A 84 -12.16 -12.07 9.24
CA MET A 84 -12.30 -12.13 7.78
C MET A 84 -13.75 -12.41 7.37
N PRO A 85 -14.37 -11.58 6.50
CA PRO A 85 -15.70 -11.84 5.97
C PRO A 85 -15.81 -13.14 5.15
N GLU A 86 -17.03 -13.63 4.94
CA GLU A 86 -17.26 -14.89 4.22
C GLU A 86 -17.16 -14.75 2.70
N THR A 87 -17.62 -13.63 2.14
CA THR A 87 -17.69 -13.45 0.68
C THR A 87 -16.40 -12.87 0.12
N ALA A 88 -15.99 -13.35 -1.07
CA ALA A 88 -14.75 -12.89 -1.70
C ALA A 88 -14.71 -11.37 -1.93
N GLU A 89 -15.86 -10.76 -2.23
CA GLU A 89 -15.97 -9.30 -2.40
C GLU A 89 -15.75 -8.56 -1.08
N ALA A 90 -16.35 -9.02 0.01
CA ALA A 90 -16.17 -8.41 1.32
C ALA A 90 -14.74 -8.63 1.86
N GLN A 91 -14.12 -9.77 1.56
CA GLN A 91 -12.71 -10.04 1.87
C GLN A 91 -11.80 -9.03 1.16
N ALA A 92 -12.03 -8.78 -0.13
CA ALA A 92 -11.24 -7.80 -0.88
C ALA A 92 -11.38 -6.37 -0.32
N VAL A 93 -12.58 -5.98 0.10
CA VAL A 93 -12.81 -4.70 0.80
C VAL A 93 -12.05 -4.66 2.12
N TYR A 94 -12.14 -5.74 2.92
CA TYR A 94 -11.48 -5.82 4.22
C TYR A 94 -9.94 -5.73 4.09
N ASP A 95 -9.35 -6.45 3.13
CA ASP A 95 -7.93 -6.37 2.79
C ASP A 95 -7.50 -4.96 2.35
N ALA A 96 -8.33 -4.29 1.55
CA ALA A 96 -8.07 -2.94 1.06
C ALA A 96 -8.10 -1.90 2.18
N LEU A 97 -9.07 -1.99 3.09
CA LEU A 97 -9.17 -1.13 4.27
C LEU A 97 -8.00 -1.35 5.23
N GLU A 98 -7.60 -2.60 5.46
CA GLU A 98 -6.45 -2.91 6.31
C GLU A 98 -5.14 -2.36 5.70
N THR A 99 -4.99 -2.43 4.38
CA THR A 99 -3.85 -1.82 3.67
C THR A 99 -3.84 -0.30 3.87
N ALA A 100 -4.98 0.36 3.70
CA ALA A 100 -5.10 1.80 3.94
C ALA A 100 -4.76 2.18 5.40
N ARG A 101 -5.18 1.36 6.37
CA ARG A 101 -4.90 1.58 7.79
C ARG A 101 -3.40 1.54 8.09
N VAL A 102 -2.71 0.47 7.71
CA VAL A 102 -1.26 0.33 8.01
C VAL A 102 -0.42 1.40 7.32
N GLU A 103 -0.80 1.80 6.10
CA GLU A 103 -0.16 2.90 5.38
C GLU A 103 -0.40 4.25 6.07
N ALA A 104 -1.61 4.49 6.59
CA ALA A 104 -1.94 5.71 7.31
C ALA A 104 -1.13 5.85 8.61
N VAL A 105 -1.02 4.76 9.39
CA VAL A 105 -0.19 4.73 10.61
C VAL A 105 1.25 5.12 10.29
N GLY A 106 1.87 4.47 9.30
CA GLY A 106 3.24 4.78 8.90
C GLY A 106 3.42 6.19 8.34
N SER A 107 2.45 6.64 7.55
CA SER A 107 2.47 7.96 6.92
C SER A 107 2.45 9.09 7.94
N ARG A 108 1.80 8.93 9.10
CA ARG A 108 1.76 9.96 10.18
C ARG A 108 3.16 10.32 10.67
N TYR A 109 4.02 9.33 10.89
CA TYR A 109 5.31 9.50 11.54
C TYR A 109 6.49 9.73 10.58
N PHE A 110 6.38 9.28 9.33
CA PHE A 110 7.49 9.28 8.38
C PHE A 110 7.14 9.99 7.07
N PRO A 111 7.42 11.30 6.94
CA PRO A 111 7.10 12.07 5.73
C PRO A 111 7.73 11.51 4.45
N GLY A 112 8.93 10.92 4.55
CA GLY A 112 9.58 10.24 3.43
C GLY A 112 8.83 8.98 2.97
N VAL A 113 8.36 8.17 3.93
CA VAL A 113 7.54 6.99 3.65
C VAL A 113 6.22 7.40 3.02
N ARG A 114 5.56 8.43 3.57
CA ARG A 114 4.33 9.00 3.00
C ARG A 114 4.49 9.37 1.52
N LYS A 115 5.58 10.06 1.18
CA LYS A 115 5.90 10.40 -0.22
C LYS A 115 6.07 9.15 -1.09
N ASN A 116 6.82 8.15 -0.61
CA ASN A 116 7.06 6.91 -1.36
C ASN A 116 5.75 6.12 -1.58
N LEU A 117 4.92 5.99 -0.56
CA LEU A 117 3.60 5.33 -0.65
C LEU A 117 2.70 6.04 -1.66
N ARG A 118 2.67 7.38 -1.66
CA ARG A 118 1.91 8.15 -2.65
C ARG A 118 2.41 7.94 -4.08
N GLU A 119 3.73 7.96 -4.28
CA GLU A 119 4.33 7.73 -5.60
C GLU A 119 4.07 6.31 -6.11
N HIS A 120 4.08 5.31 -5.22
CA HIS A 120 3.71 3.94 -5.55
C HIS A 120 2.21 3.80 -5.86
N ALA A 121 1.33 4.42 -5.07
CA ALA A 121 -0.11 4.37 -5.30
C ALA A 121 -0.50 4.97 -6.67
N GLU A 122 0.15 6.08 -7.07
CA GLU A 122 -0.02 6.66 -8.41
C GLU A 122 0.40 5.69 -9.53
N GLN A 123 1.55 5.02 -9.37
CA GLN A 123 2.03 4.05 -10.35
C GLN A 123 1.15 2.79 -10.43
N ASP A 124 0.68 2.27 -9.29
CA ASP A 124 -0.23 1.13 -9.23
C ASP A 124 -1.57 1.44 -9.92
N CYS A 125 -2.14 2.61 -9.64
CA CYS A 125 -3.37 3.06 -10.29
C CYS A 125 -3.22 3.22 -11.80
N HIS A 126 -2.07 3.72 -12.27
CA HIS A 126 -1.75 3.73 -13.70
C HIS A 126 -1.61 2.32 -14.28
N ALA A 127 -0.90 1.42 -13.60
CA ALA A 127 -0.69 0.04 -14.04
C ALA A 127 -2.01 -0.73 -14.17
N LYS A 128 -2.98 -0.43 -13.31
CA LYS A 128 -4.35 -1.01 -13.33
C LYS A 128 -5.32 -0.26 -14.26
N ASN A 129 -4.85 0.78 -14.96
CA ASN A 129 -5.63 1.59 -15.91
C ASN A 129 -6.84 2.34 -15.30
N TYR A 130 -6.81 2.65 -14.00
CA TYR A 130 -7.92 3.34 -13.34
C TYR A 130 -8.22 4.73 -13.91
N HIS A 131 -7.19 5.41 -14.41
CA HIS A 131 -7.32 6.69 -15.11
C HIS A 131 -8.17 6.62 -16.40
N ARG A 132 -8.53 5.42 -16.87
CA ARG A 132 -9.35 5.18 -18.08
C ARG A 132 -10.73 4.61 -17.77
N VAL A 133 -11.05 4.39 -16.50
CA VAL A 133 -12.34 3.86 -16.07
C VAL A 133 -13.45 4.85 -16.41
N THR A 134 -14.51 4.37 -17.05
CA THR A 134 -15.68 5.17 -17.43
C THR A 134 -17.00 4.54 -17.02
N SER A 135 -16.98 3.30 -16.52
CA SER A 135 -18.15 2.52 -16.15
C SER A 135 -17.91 1.78 -14.84
N ARG A 136 -18.99 1.39 -14.15
CA ARG A 136 -18.89 0.57 -12.93
C ARG A 136 -18.43 -0.86 -13.18
N ASP A 137 -18.68 -1.39 -14.38
CA ASP A 137 -18.29 -2.76 -14.73
C ASP A 137 -16.76 -2.91 -14.80
N ASP A 138 -16.05 -1.80 -15.09
CA ASP A 138 -14.58 -1.72 -15.13
C ASP A 138 -13.99 -1.13 -13.83
N ALA A 139 -14.80 -0.94 -12.78
CA ALA A 139 -14.44 -0.24 -11.57
C ALA A 139 -14.56 -1.15 -10.33
N PRO A 140 -13.52 -1.92 -9.96
CA PRO A 140 -13.57 -2.79 -8.81
C PRO A 140 -13.88 -2.01 -7.52
N PHE A 141 -14.98 -2.35 -6.85
CA PHE A 141 -15.44 -1.63 -5.66
C PHE A 141 -14.40 -1.62 -4.53
N ALA A 142 -13.73 -2.77 -4.29
CA ALA A 142 -12.70 -2.91 -3.26
C ALA A 142 -11.53 -1.94 -3.44
N ASP A 143 -11.08 -1.73 -4.67
CA ASP A 143 -10.01 -0.78 -4.96
C ASP A 143 -10.48 0.67 -4.78
N ALA A 144 -11.72 0.98 -5.19
CA ALA A 144 -12.30 2.32 -5.04
C ALA A 144 -12.45 2.72 -3.56
N ILE A 145 -13.03 1.83 -2.73
CA ILE A 145 -13.16 2.09 -1.30
C ILE A 145 -11.81 2.11 -0.59
N GLY A 146 -10.85 1.28 -0.99
CA GLY A 146 -9.47 1.32 -0.46
C GLY A 146 -8.78 2.66 -0.71
N MET A 147 -8.90 3.21 -1.93
CA MET A 147 -8.32 4.52 -2.26
C MET A 147 -9.02 5.67 -1.52
N LEU A 148 -10.35 5.60 -1.38
CA LEU A 148 -11.10 6.61 -0.61
C LEU A 148 -10.78 6.52 0.89
N ALA A 149 -10.68 5.32 1.45
CA ALA A 149 -10.26 5.11 2.84
C ALA A 149 -8.85 5.65 3.07
N ARG A 150 -7.90 5.40 2.14
CA ARG A 150 -6.56 5.99 2.19
C ARG A 150 -6.63 7.52 2.26
N GLU A 151 -7.47 8.15 1.43
CA GLU A 151 -7.66 9.62 1.45
C GLU A 151 -8.15 10.11 2.81
N ILE A 152 -9.15 9.45 3.38
CA ILE A 152 -9.73 9.80 4.69
C ILE A 152 -8.72 9.58 5.83
N PHE A 153 -8.05 8.42 5.85
CA PHE A 153 -7.16 8.01 6.95
C PHE A 153 -5.87 8.83 7.01
N THR A 154 -5.35 9.22 5.83
CA THR A 154 -4.11 10.02 5.72
C THR A 154 -4.37 11.53 5.69
N GLY A 155 -5.56 11.96 5.25
CA GLY A 155 -5.87 13.35 4.93
C GLY A 155 -5.22 13.84 3.63
N GLU A 156 -4.55 12.97 2.88
CA GLU A 156 -4.00 13.29 1.56
C GLU A 156 -4.99 12.89 0.47
N LYS A 157 -5.19 13.75 -0.53
CA LYS A 157 -6.01 13.38 -1.71
C LYS A 157 -5.54 12.06 -2.30
N ALA A 158 -6.51 11.27 -2.78
CA ALA A 158 -6.21 10.08 -3.56
C ALA A 158 -5.35 10.42 -4.80
N PRO A 159 -4.57 9.45 -5.31
CA PRO A 159 -3.81 9.60 -6.56
C PRO A 159 -4.69 10.14 -7.70
N GLU A 160 -4.13 11.00 -8.56
CA GLU A 160 -4.92 11.59 -9.67
C GLU A 160 -5.42 10.49 -10.62
N SER A 161 -4.57 9.48 -10.86
CA SER A 161 -4.92 8.30 -11.65
C SER A 161 -6.02 7.41 -11.03
N ALA A 162 -6.33 7.56 -9.74
CA ALA A 162 -7.46 6.86 -9.09
C ALA A 162 -8.79 7.61 -9.23
N GLY A 163 -8.77 8.88 -9.64
CA GLY A 163 -9.95 9.75 -9.69
C GLY A 163 -11.14 9.13 -10.43
N PRO A 164 -11.00 8.71 -11.70
CA PRO A 164 -12.11 8.13 -12.45
C PRO A 164 -12.68 6.85 -11.85
N LEU A 165 -11.86 6.04 -11.16
CA LEU A 165 -12.30 4.85 -10.41
C LEU A 165 -13.16 5.27 -9.20
N ILE A 166 -12.64 6.19 -8.39
CA ILE A 166 -13.34 6.66 -7.19
C ILE A 166 -14.66 7.34 -7.56
N ASP A 167 -14.68 8.14 -8.63
CA ASP A 167 -15.87 8.88 -9.05
C ASP A 167 -17.06 7.97 -9.41
N GLN A 168 -16.81 6.72 -9.83
CA GLN A 168 -17.89 5.74 -10.06
C GLN A 168 -18.63 5.35 -8.77
N TRP A 169 -17.95 5.44 -7.62
CA TRP A 169 -18.40 4.87 -6.35
C TRP A 169 -18.53 5.89 -5.22
N ARG A 170 -17.92 7.08 -5.33
CA ARG A 170 -17.80 8.08 -4.26
C ARG A 170 -19.13 8.35 -3.57
N ALA A 171 -20.15 8.76 -4.33
CA ALA A 171 -21.46 9.07 -3.78
C ALA A 171 -22.08 7.88 -3.02
N HIS A 172 -21.92 6.66 -3.55
CA HIS A 172 -22.42 5.45 -2.91
C HIS A 172 -21.68 5.14 -1.61
N ILE A 173 -20.34 5.26 -1.60
CA ILE A 173 -19.52 5.01 -0.40
C ILE A 173 -19.80 6.07 0.66
N GLU A 174 -19.85 7.34 0.29
CA GLU A 174 -20.13 8.44 1.23
C GLU A 174 -21.51 8.30 1.88
N GLU A 175 -22.52 7.88 1.11
CA GLU A 175 -23.87 7.64 1.64
C GLU A 175 -23.95 6.42 2.57
N ASN A 176 -23.22 5.34 2.27
CA ASN A 176 -23.41 4.05 2.96
C ASN A 176 -22.35 3.73 4.02
N ALA A 177 -21.16 4.33 3.94
CA ALA A 177 -20.01 4.02 4.80
C ALA A 177 -19.16 5.24 5.16
N GLY A 178 -19.51 6.45 4.72
CA GLY A 178 -18.70 7.66 4.94
C GLY A 178 -18.51 8.01 6.42
N ALA A 179 -19.55 7.82 7.23
CA ALA A 179 -19.47 8.00 8.68
C ALA A 179 -18.55 6.97 9.32
N ASP A 180 -18.72 5.68 9.00
CA ASP A 180 -17.89 4.60 9.54
C ASP A 180 -16.41 4.78 9.17
N LEU A 181 -16.09 5.18 7.92
CA LEU A 181 -14.73 5.49 7.50
C LEU A 181 -14.15 6.70 8.27
N THR A 182 -14.98 7.67 8.63
CA THR A 182 -14.55 8.82 9.44
C THR A 182 -14.25 8.40 10.88
N ASP A 183 -15.05 7.51 11.46
CA ASP A 183 -14.82 6.99 12.80
C ASP A 183 -13.57 6.11 12.84
N LEU A 184 -13.37 5.26 11.84
CA LEU A 184 -12.18 4.41 11.69
C LEU A 184 -10.88 5.22 11.58
N ARG A 185 -10.90 6.43 10.98
CA ARG A 185 -9.73 7.33 10.91
C ARG A 185 -9.14 7.61 12.30
N ASP A 186 -10.01 7.76 13.29
CA ASP A 186 -9.61 8.11 14.66
C ASP A 186 -9.12 6.87 15.44
N MET A 187 -9.30 5.67 14.86
CA MET A 187 -8.96 4.37 15.44
C MET A 187 -7.86 3.62 14.67
N VAL A 188 -7.24 4.20 13.65
CA VAL A 188 -6.27 3.48 12.77
C VAL A 188 -5.10 2.81 13.49
N ASP A 189 -4.76 3.26 14.71
CA ASP A 189 -3.70 2.69 15.53
C ASP A 189 -4.12 1.39 16.26
N ASP A 190 -5.42 1.07 16.28
CA ASP A 190 -6.00 -0.16 16.83
C ASP A 190 -6.66 -0.99 15.72
N GLN A 191 -6.14 -2.19 15.48
CA GLN A 191 -6.69 -3.08 14.46
C GLN A 191 -7.97 -3.80 14.91
N ASP A 192 -8.22 -3.88 16.22
CA ASP A 192 -9.40 -4.56 16.79
C ASP A 192 -10.59 -3.62 17.01
N ALA A 193 -10.44 -2.33 16.69
CA ALA A 193 -11.51 -1.35 16.75
C ALA A 193 -12.74 -1.72 15.90
#